data_AF-A0A7V1I4W1-F1
#
_entry.id   AF-A0A7V1I4W1-F1
#
_cell.length_a   1.000
_cell.length_b   1.000
_cell.length_c   1.000
_cell.angle_alpha   90.00
_cell.angle_beta   90.00
_cell.angle_gamma   90.00
#
_symmetry.space_group_name_H-M   'P 1'
#
loop_
_entity.id
_entity.type
_entity.pdbx_description
1 polymer ?
#
loop_
_entity_poly.entity_id
_entity_poly.type
_entity_poly.pdbx_seq_one_letter_code
_entity_poly.pdbx_strand_id
1 'polypeptide(L)'
;MENIILEKKGANFLGIERIDRNGRKHYQLVLIRGNGNLKLTKEGVYFERWLPKKEFFIPFKKIKKVELGKCHNLKSFIFLPVLKIAYEEKGETKIFGVCIGWKKETMVWKDMIEKQVINS
;
A
#
# COMPACT_ATOMS: atom_id res chain seq x y z
N MET A 1 -5.78 -1.94 -22.31
CA MET A 1 -6.59 -2.67 -21.31
C MET A 1 -5.67 -3.02 -20.15
N GLU A 2 -5.86 -2.40 -19.00
CA GLU A 2 -5.11 -2.77 -17.79
C GLU A 2 -5.43 -4.24 -17.46
N ASN A 3 -4.42 -5.12 -17.51
CA ASN A 3 -4.57 -6.51 -17.11
C ASN A 3 -4.63 -6.58 -15.57
N ILE A 4 -5.81 -6.31 -15.02
CA ILE A 4 -6.08 -6.38 -13.58
C ILE A 4 -6.09 -7.86 -13.15
N ILE A 5 -5.25 -8.19 -12.18
CA ILE A 5 -5.13 -9.53 -11.58
C ILE A 5 -6.08 -9.65 -10.38
N LEU A 6 -6.18 -8.59 -9.58
CA LEU A 6 -7.02 -8.54 -8.38
C LEU A 6 -7.50 -7.09 -8.14
N GLU A 7 -8.74 -6.91 -7.71
CA GLU A 7 -9.29 -5.60 -7.39
C GLU A 7 -10.04 -5.63 -6.05
N LYS A 8 -9.88 -4.57 -5.26
CA LYS A 8 -10.67 -4.26 -4.08
C LYS A 8 -11.21 -2.85 -4.18
N LYS A 9 -12.54 -2.74 -4.29
CA LYS A 9 -13.25 -1.47 -4.13
C LYS A 9 -13.40 -1.13 -2.64
N GLY A 10 -13.32 0.16 -2.31
CA GLY A 10 -13.53 0.66 -0.95
C GLY A 10 -12.37 0.42 0.02
N ALA A 11 -11.18 0.03 -0.46
CA ALA A 11 -9.99 -0.06 0.37
C ALA A 11 -9.64 1.31 0.98
N ASN A 12 -9.23 1.33 2.24
CA ASN A 12 -9.05 2.56 3.02
C ASN A 12 -7.57 2.93 3.11
N PHE A 13 -7.17 3.99 2.39
CA PHE A 13 -5.81 4.49 2.37
C PHE A 13 -5.47 5.28 3.63
N LEU A 14 -4.42 4.82 4.32
CA LEU A 14 -3.92 5.37 5.57
C LEU A 14 -2.72 6.30 5.41
N GLY A 15 -2.28 6.55 4.18
CA GLY A 15 -1.17 7.45 3.90
C GLY A 15 0.10 6.76 3.43
N ILE A 16 1.16 7.56 3.43
CA ILE A 16 2.52 7.13 3.14
C ILE A 16 3.41 7.51 4.32
N GLU A 17 4.07 6.54 4.93
CA GLU A 17 5.21 6.77 5.83
C GLU A 17 6.50 6.87 5.00
N ARG A 18 7.55 7.48 5.55
CA ARG A 18 8.83 7.63 4.87
C ARG A 18 9.97 7.22 5.79
N ILE A 19 10.95 6.49 5.27
CA ILE A 19 12.22 6.24 5.93
C ILE A 19 13.29 7.01 5.15
N ASP A 20 13.98 7.92 5.83
CA ASP A 20 15.04 8.71 5.23
C ASP A 20 16.34 7.90 5.07
N ARG A 21 17.36 8.51 4.46
CA ARG A 21 18.67 7.89 4.21
C ARG A 21 19.41 7.50 5.49
N ASN A 22 19.06 8.08 6.63
CA ASN A 22 19.63 7.77 7.94
C ASN A 22 18.83 6.69 8.68
N GLY A 23 17.85 6.06 8.00
CA GLY A 23 16.98 5.04 8.58
C GLY A 23 15.91 5.60 9.52
N ARG A 24 15.74 6.93 9.63
CA ARG A 24 14.74 7.51 10.51
C ARG A 24 13.37 7.48 9.86
N LYS A 25 12.38 7.04 10.63
CA LYS A 25 11.00 6.94 10.19
C LYS A 25 10.25 8.25 10.45
N HIS A 26 9.62 8.77 9.41
CA HIS A 26 8.81 9.97 9.41
C HIS A 26 7.34 9.59 9.20
N TYR A 27 6.51 10.00 10.15
CA TYR A 27 5.06 9.86 10.06
C TYR A 27 4.47 11.15 9.50
N GLN A 28 3.47 11.01 8.64
CA GLN A 28 2.64 12.15 8.25
C GLN A 28 1.41 12.10 9.15
N LEU A 29 1.16 13.13 9.97
CA LEU A 29 0.01 13.15 10.88
C LEU A 29 -1.17 13.92 10.28
N VAL A 30 -0.86 14.95 9.50
CA VAL A 30 -1.83 15.74 8.74
C VAL A 30 -1.75 15.29 7.29
N LEU A 31 -2.56 14.28 6.94
CA LEU A 31 -2.65 13.78 5.58
C LEU A 31 -4.10 13.55 5.16
N ILE A 32 -4.30 13.64 3.86
CA ILE A 32 -5.57 13.31 3.25
C ILE A 32 -5.64 11.78 3.11
N ARG A 33 -6.48 11.16 3.92
CA ARG A 33 -6.85 9.73 3.83
C ARG A 33 -8.09 9.57 2.97
N GLY A 34 -8.51 8.34 2.72
CA GLY A 34 -9.80 8.10 2.09
C GLY A 34 -9.93 6.72 1.46
N ASN A 35 -11.17 6.39 1.09
CA ASN A 35 -11.47 5.17 0.38
C ASN A 35 -11.10 5.29 -1.11
N GLY A 36 -10.84 4.13 -1.71
CA GLY A 36 -10.48 4.04 -3.10
C GLY A 36 -10.52 2.61 -3.63
N ASN A 37 -10.13 2.46 -4.89
CA ASN A 37 -9.98 1.18 -5.55
C ASN A 37 -8.52 0.77 -5.51
N LEU A 38 -8.22 -0.33 -4.84
CA LEU A 38 -6.90 -0.97 -4.88
C LEU A 38 -6.91 -2.01 -6.01
N LYS A 39 -5.91 -1.98 -6.89
CA LYS A 39 -5.78 -2.90 -8.01
C LYS A 39 -4.38 -3.48 -8.02
N LEU A 40 -4.28 -4.80 -8.17
CA LEU A 40 -3.06 -5.49 -8.56
C LEU A 40 -3.09 -5.69 -10.06
N THR A 41 -2.05 -5.24 -10.76
CA THR A 41 -1.91 -5.39 -12.22
C THR A 41 -0.67 -6.22 -12.53
N LYS A 42 -0.38 -6.47 -13.81
CA LYS A 42 0.89 -7.08 -14.25
C LYS A 42 2.12 -6.20 -14.03
N GLU A 43 1.95 -4.89 -13.84
CA GLU A 43 3.07 -3.94 -13.73
C GLU A 43 3.35 -3.48 -12.29
N GLY A 44 2.32 -3.51 -11.44
CA GLY A 44 2.43 -3.09 -10.06
C GLY A 44 1.09 -2.96 -9.34
N VAL A 45 1.14 -2.28 -8.20
CA VAL A 45 -0.03 -1.98 -7.36
C VAL A 45 -0.51 -0.57 -7.65
N TYR A 46 -1.78 -0.43 -8.00
CA TYR A 46 -2.46 0.84 -8.21
C TYR A 46 -3.46 1.11 -7.10
N PHE A 47 -3.57 2.37 -6.69
CA PHE A 47 -4.64 2.83 -5.82
C PHE A 47 -5.25 4.12 -6.36
N GLU A 48 -6.55 4.09 -6.65
CA GLU A 48 -7.33 5.26 -7.04
C GLU A 48 -8.20 5.70 -5.86
N ARG A 49 -7.78 6.76 -5.15
CA ARG A 49 -8.58 7.37 -4.09
C ARG A 49 -9.75 8.15 -4.70
N TRP A 50 -10.94 8.02 -4.13
CA TRP A 50 -12.15 8.66 -4.66
C TRP A 50 -12.21 10.16 -4.38
N LEU A 51 -11.98 10.60 -3.13
CA LEU A 51 -12.07 12.01 -2.76
C LEU A 51 -10.98 12.43 -1.76
N PRO A 52 -10.24 13.54 -2.02
CA PRO A 52 -10.05 14.13 -3.34
C PRO A 52 -9.36 13.12 -4.25
N LYS A 53 -9.80 13.11 -5.51
CA LYS A 53 -9.33 12.14 -6.50
C LYS A 53 -7.80 12.18 -6.60
N LYS A 54 -7.16 11.02 -6.42
CA LYS A 54 -5.70 10.89 -6.51
C LYS A 54 -5.32 9.45 -6.80
N GLU A 55 -4.38 9.28 -7.70
CA GLU A 55 -3.85 7.98 -8.08
C GLU A 55 -2.46 7.77 -7.48
N PHE A 56 -2.17 6.53 -7.13
CA PHE A 56 -0.88 6.06 -6.67
C PHE A 56 -0.53 4.82 -7.48
N PHE A 57 0.71 4.75 -7.94
CA PHE A 57 1.25 3.60 -8.64
C PHE A 57 2.57 3.17 -8.02
N ILE A 58 2.67 1.90 -7.65
CA ILE A 58 3.86 1.29 -7.06
C ILE A 58 4.30 0.14 -7.98
N PRO A 59 5.30 0.35 -8.85
CA PRO A 59 5.86 -0.70 -9.70
C PRO A 59 6.50 -1.83 -8.89
N PHE A 60 6.35 -3.09 -9.31
CA PHE A 60 6.92 -4.24 -8.59
C PHE A 60 8.44 -4.14 -8.39
N LYS A 61 9.17 -3.72 -9.43
CA LYS A 61 10.62 -3.47 -9.40
C LYS A 61 11.09 -2.48 -8.32
N LYS A 62 10.19 -1.64 -7.79
CA LYS A 62 10.50 -0.68 -6.72
C LYS A 62 10.12 -1.20 -5.33
N ILE A 63 9.30 -2.24 -5.23
CA ILE A 63 8.87 -2.80 -3.95
C ILE A 63 10.06 -3.51 -3.31
N LYS A 64 10.32 -3.16 -2.04
CA LYS A 64 11.37 -3.78 -1.21
C LYS A 64 10.80 -4.77 -0.21
N LYS A 65 9.58 -4.52 0.28
CA LYS A 65 8.93 -5.37 1.29
C LYS A 65 7.42 -5.20 1.27
N VAL A 66 6.69 -6.28 1.51
CA VAL A 66 5.25 -6.26 1.79
C VAL A 66 5.01 -6.93 3.14
N GLU A 67 4.23 -6.30 4.01
CA GLU A 67 3.95 -6.83 5.34
C GLU A 67 2.56 -6.46 5.84
N LEU A 68 2.09 -7.17 6.86
CA LEU A 68 0.89 -6.79 7.61
C LEU A 68 1.32 -6.05 8.88
N GLY A 69 0.81 -4.84 9.08
CA GLY A 69 0.99 -4.07 10.30
C GLY A 69 -0.31 -3.92 11.09
N LYS A 70 -0.20 -3.55 12.37
CA LYS A 70 -1.37 -3.19 13.21
C LYS A 70 -1.74 -1.70 13.09
N CYS A 71 -0.81 -0.87 12.65
CA CYS A 71 -0.91 0.59 12.67
C CYS A 71 -0.07 1.20 11.54
N HIS A 72 -0.49 2.33 11.00
CA HIS A 72 0.23 3.12 10.00
C HIS A 72 -0.06 4.62 10.18
N ASN A 73 0.96 5.48 10.13
CA ASN A 73 0.86 6.91 10.46
C ASN A 73 0.20 7.16 11.83
N LEU A 74 0.53 6.30 12.82
CA LEU A 74 -0.08 6.30 14.15
C LEU A 74 -1.61 6.11 14.15
N LYS A 75 -2.18 5.58 13.06
CA LYS A 75 -3.61 5.22 12.94
C LYS A 75 -3.75 3.71 12.83
N SER A 76 -4.72 3.17 13.55
CA SER A 76 -5.09 1.75 13.50
C SER A 76 -6.60 1.61 13.38
N PHE A 77 -7.02 0.46 12.87
CA PHE A 77 -8.38 -0.02 13.00
C PHE A 77 -8.35 -1.20 13.96
N ILE A 78 -9.28 -1.22 14.91
CA ILE A 78 -9.40 -2.32 15.84
C ILE A 78 -9.72 -3.59 15.01
N PHE A 79 -8.91 -4.64 15.18
CA PHE A 79 -9.00 -5.95 14.49
C PHE A 79 -8.68 -6.01 12.99
N LEU A 80 -8.52 -4.89 12.29
CA LEU A 80 -8.19 -4.91 10.85
C LEU A 80 -6.69 -4.66 10.64
N PRO A 81 -5.96 -5.58 9.98
CA PRO A 81 -4.57 -5.35 9.65
C PRO A 81 -4.44 -4.31 8.53
N VAL A 82 -3.31 -3.61 8.55
CA VAL A 82 -2.88 -2.69 7.50
C VAL A 82 -1.94 -3.44 6.57
N LEU A 83 -2.24 -3.51 5.28
CA LEU A 83 -1.26 -3.89 4.28
C LEU A 83 -0.26 -2.74 4.13
N LYS A 84 1.02 -3.04 4.34
CA LYS A 84 2.13 -2.10 4.16
C LYS A 84 2.99 -2.53 3.00
N ILE A 85 3.18 -1.63 2.04
CA ILE A 85 4.04 -1.85 0.88
C ILE A 85 5.18 -0.85 0.96
N ALA A 86 6.38 -1.32 1.29
CA ALA A 86 7.60 -0.52 1.28
C ALA A 86 8.22 -0.53 -0.13
N TYR A 87 8.50 0.65 -0.66
CA TYR A 87 9.06 0.82 -2.01
C TYR A 87 10.02 2.01 -2.08
N GLU A 88 10.92 1.96 -3.05
CA GLU A 88 11.91 3.00 -3.27
C GLU A 88 11.37 4.09 -4.20
N GLU A 89 11.49 5.35 -3.79
CA GLU A 89 11.16 6.51 -4.61
C GLU A 89 12.08 7.67 -4.30
N LYS A 90 12.73 8.23 -5.35
CA LYS A 90 13.65 9.38 -5.25
C LYS A 90 14.78 9.18 -4.21
N GLY A 91 15.27 7.95 -4.07
CA GLY A 91 16.36 7.61 -3.14
C GLY A 91 15.93 7.55 -1.66
N GLU A 92 14.63 7.46 -1.39
CA GLU A 92 14.07 7.24 -0.05
C GLU A 92 13.14 6.04 -0.07
N THR A 93 12.93 5.40 1.09
CA THR A 93 11.94 4.34 1.21
C THR A 93 10.61 4.93 1.65
N LYS A 94 9.57 4.73 0.84
CA LYS A 94 8.18 5.06 1.18
C LYS A 94 7.45 3.80 1.58
N ILE A 95 6.49 3.92 2.49
CA ILE A 95 5.64 2.81 2.91
C ILE A 95 4.20 3.24 2.68
N PHE A 96 3.52 2.61 1.73
CA PHE A 96 2.10 2.81 1.49
C PHE A 96 1.28 1.94 2.44
N GLY A 97 0.37 2.56 3.20
CA GLY A 97 -0.52 1.85 4.12
C GLY A 97 -1.96 1.84 3.64
N VAL A 98 -2.57 0.66 3.57
CA VAL A 98 -3.99 0.50 3.19
C VAL A 98 -4.66 -0.61 3.99
N CYS A 99 -5.90 -0.37 4.41
CA CYS A 99 -6.77 -1.40 4.98
C CYS A 99 -7.72 -1.92 3.90
N ILE A 100 -7.72 -3.24 3.72
CA ILE A 100 -8.47 -3.92 2.65
C ILE A 100 -9.70 -4.62 3.25
N GLY A 101 -9.53 -5.21 4.43
CA GLY A 101 -10.57 -5.95 5.13
C GLY A 101 -9.97 -6.80 6.25
N TRP A 102 -10.57 -7.96 6.49
CA TRP A 102 -10.12 -8.90 7.51
C TRP A 102 -8.77 -9.53 7.17
N LYS A 103 -8.10 -10.09 8.18
CA LYS A 103 -6.75 -10.66 8.06
C LYS A 103 -6.57 -11.63 6.90
N LYS A 104 -7.54 -12.53 6.68
CA LYS A 104 -7.47 -13.51 5.58
C LYS A 104 -7.40 -12.82 4.21
N GLU A 105 -8.24 -11.81 3.98
CA GLU A 105 -8.25 -11.05 2.73
C GLU A 105 -6.94 -10.27 2.54
N THR A 106 -6.46 -9.60 3.59
CA THR A 106 -5.20 -8.85 3.56
C THR A 106 -3.98 -9.76 3.30
N MET A 107 -3.99 -11.00 3.81
CA MET A 107 -2.94 -11.98 3.52
C MET A 107 -2.95 -12.41 2.05
N VAL A 108 -4.11 -12.66 1.46
CA VAL A 108 -4.22 -12.97 0.01
C VAL A 108 -3.59 -11.85 -0.83
N TRP A 109 -3.86 -10.59 -0.49
CA TRP A 109 -3.24 -9.46 -1.18
C TRP A 109 -1.72 -9.42 -1.01
N LYS A 110 -1.22 -9.62 0.21
CA LYS A 110 0.24 -9.68 0.47
C LYS A 110 0.89 -10.76 -0.40
N ASP A 111 0.38 -11.99 -0.33
CA ASP A 111 0.99 -13.15 -1.00
C ASP A 111 0.95 -12.98 -2.52
N MET A 112 -0.13 -12.41 -3.06
CA MET A 112 -0.24 -12.12 -4.49
C MET A 112 0.75 -11.04 -4.93
N ILE A 113 0.94 -9.97 -4.16
CA ILE A 113 1.94 -8.92 -4.49
C ILE A 113 3.35 -9.50 -4.43
N GLU A 114 3.68 -10.25 -3.37
CA GLU A 114 5.00 -10.87 -3.23
C GLU A 114 5.31 -11.83 -4.37
N LYS A 115 4.33 -12.64 -4.79
CA LYS A 115 4.47 -13.50 -5.97
C LYS A 115 4.75 -12.69 -7.23
N GLN A 116 4.12 -11.54 -7.44
CA GLN A 116 4.43 -10.70 -8.60
C GLN A 116 5.83 -10.08 -8.51
N VAL A 117 6.27 -9.64 -7.32
CA VAL A 117 7.61 -9.06 -7.10
C VAL A 117 8.73 -10.07 -7.38
N ILE A 118 8.54 -11.34 -7.03
CA ILE A 118 9.52 -12.41 -7.31
C ILE A 118 9.67 -12.66 -8.82
N ASN A 119 8.61 -12.46 -9.60
CA ASN A 119 8.58 -12.72 -11.03
C ASN A 119 8.88 -11.48 -11.90
N SER A 120 9.16 -10.32 -11.29
CA SER A 120 9.31 -9.02 -11.97
C SER A 120 10.75 -8.56 -12.17
#